data_AF-T0MXB0-F1
#
_entry.id   AF-T0MXB0-F1
#
_cell.length_a   1.000
_cell.length_b   1.000
_cell.length_c   1.000
_cell.angle_alpha   90.00
_cell.angle_beta   90.00
_cell.angle_gamma   90.00
#
_symmetry.space_group_name_H-M   'P 1'
#
loop_
_entity.id
_entity.type
_entity.pdbx_description
1 polymer ?
#
loop_
_entity_poly.entity_id
_entity_poly.type
_entity_poly.pdbx_seq_one_letter_code
_entity_poly.pdbx_strand_id
1 'polypeptide(L)'
;MIITTSGMLDGGPVLNYISQLNSEKNGLFLTGYQVEDTNGRMLLETGSIDLAGVASKVSMDVKFFDFSAHSGHKEIVKFIEGSRPDKVVLMHGEKREELAKDLTSTKVVLPKNGEEFEL
;
A
#
# COMPACT_ATOMS: atom_id res chain seq x y z
N MET A 1 -19.21 -2.91 -15.24
CA MET A 1 -17.91 -2.90 -14.54
C MET A 1 -17.16 -1.64 -14.98
N ILE A 2 -16.62 -0.88 -14.04
CA ILE A 2 -15.84 0.34 -14.31
C ILE A 2 -14.43 0.11 -13.73
N ILE A 3 -13.40 0.43 -14.50
CA ILE A 3 -12.02 0.49 -14.03
C ILE A 3 -11.58 1.95 -14.14
N THR A 4 -11.02 2.51 -13.08
CA THR A 4 -10.70 3.93 -12.98
C THR A 4 -9.37 4.15 -12.24
N THR A 5 -8.80 5.35 -12.39
CA THR A 5 -7.57 5.78 -11.73
C THR A 5 -7.83 6.24 -10.29
N SER A 6 -6.74 6.52 -9.55
CA SER A 6 -6.72 6.88 -8.12
C SER A 6 -6.99 5.70 -7.19
N GLY A 7 -6.03 4.77 -7.13
CA GLY A 7 -6.16 3.51 -6.38
C GLY A 7 -6.24 3.64 -4.86
N MET A 8 -5.91 4.82 -4.31
CA MET A 8 -6.01 5.14 -2.88
C MET A 8 -7.21 6.04 -2.54
N LEU A 9 -8.03 6.37 -3.52
CA LEU A 9 -9.27 7.15 -3.36
C LEU A 9 -9.10 8.60 -2.87
N ASP A 10 -7.91 9.19 -2.90
CA ASP A 10 -7.69 10.58 -2.43
C ASP A 10 -8.07 11.65 -3.45
N GLY A 11 -8.57 11.26 -4.62
CA GLY A 11 -8.91 12.20 -5.67
C GLY A 11 -9.28 11.52 -6.98
N GLY A 12 -9.40 12.33 -8.03
CA GLY A 12 -9.66 11.84 -9.38
C GLY A 12 -11.08 11.28 -9.60
N PRO A 13 -11.31 10.61 -10.73
CA PRO A 13 -12.66 10.20 -11.15
C PRO A 13 -13.31 9.16 -10.23
N VAL A 14 -12.53 8.38 -9.47
CA VAL A 14 -13.07 7.35 -8.56
C VAL A 14 -14.03 7.93 -7.52
N LEU A 15 -13.74 9.11 -6.97
CA LEU A 15 -14.60 9.75 -5.98
C LEU A 15 -15.97 10.11 -6.55
N ASN A 16 -16.00 10.54 -7.81
CA ASN A 16 -17.24 10.85 -8.53
C ASN A 16 -18.05 9.57 -8.83
N TYR A 17 -17.39 8.47 -9.18
CA TYR A 17 -18.09 7.19 -9.35
C TYR A 17 -18.64 6.66 -8.04
N ILE A 18 -17.88 6.76 -6.94
CA ILE A 18 -18.35 6.35 -5.63
C ILE A 18 -19.57 7.18 -5.23
N SER A 19 -19.54 8.51 -5.36
CA SER A 19 -20.66 9.38 -4.98
C SER A 19 -21.94 9.08 -5.79
N GLN A 20 -21.83 8.80 -7.09
CA GLN A 20 -22.98 8.54 -7.95
C GLN A 20 -23.52 7.10 -7.83
N LEU A 21 -22.66 6.13 -7.51
CA LEU A 21 -23.01 4.71 -7.53
C LEU A 21 -23.19 4.13 -6.11
N ASN A 22 -23.11 4.95 -5.06
CA ASN A 22 -23.16 4.47 -3.68
C ASN A 22 -24.49 3.75 -3.36
N SER A 23 -24.47 2.42 -3.35
CA SER A 23 -25.64 1.57 -3.13
C SER A 23 -25.20 0.18 -2.72
N GLU A 24 -25.97 -0.48 -1.85
CA GLU A 24 -25.76 -1.87 -1.41
C GLU A 24 -25.82 -2.90 -2.54
N LYS A 25 -26.33 -2.52 -3.72
CA LYS A 25 -26.35 -3.37 -4.92
C LYS A 25 -25.02 -3.39 -5.68
N ASN A 26 -24.11 -2.46 -5.36
CA ASN A 26 -22.86 -2.26 -6.06
C ASN A 26 -21.67 -2.73 -5.20
N GLY A 27 -20.56 -3.07 -5.84
CA GLY A 27 -19.32 -3.46 -5.18
C GLY A 27 -18.15 -2.56 -5.56
N LEU A 28 -17.22 -2.37 -4.62
CA LEU A 28 -15.98 -1.62 -4.79
C LEU A 28 -14.79 -2.53 -4.48
N PHE A 29 -13.93 -2.73 -5.46
CA PHE A 29 -12.82 -3.69 -5.38
C PHE A 29 -11.49 -2.94 -5.41
N LEU A 30 -10.77 -2.98 -4.29
CA LEU A 30 -9.42 -2.41 -4.15
C LEU A 30 -8.39 -3.51 -4.38
N THR A 31 -7.45 -3.30 -5.29
CA THR A 31 -6.48 -4.34 -5.72
C THR A 31 -5.03 -4.05 -5.33
N GLY A 32 -4.75 -2.86 -4.79
CA GLY A 32 -3.41 -2.44 -4.40
C GLY A 32 -3.37 -1.95 -2.96
N TYR A 33 -2.20 -1.99 -2.35
CA TYR A 33 -2.00 -1.55 -0.97
C TYR A 33 -2.55 -0.13 -0.73
N GLN A 34 -3.14 0.08 0.44
CA GLN A 34 -3.72 1.35 0.87
C GLN A 34 -2.79 1.96 1.92
N VAL A 35 -2.20 3.11 1.62
CA VAL A 35 -1.28 3.78 2.54
C VAL A 35 -2.06 4.39 3.71
N GLU A 36 -1.45 4.47 4.88
CA GLU A 36 -2.00 5.21 6.02
C GLU A 36 -2.39 6.66 5.62
N ASP A 37 -3.40 7.20 6.30
CA ASP A 37 -3.97 8.52 6.06
C ASP A 37 -4.59 8.77 4.66
N THR A 38 -4.82 7.70 3.88
CA THR A 38 -5.57 7.78 2.61
C THR A 38 -7.04 7.43 2.79
N ASN A 39 -7.89 7.92 1.90
CA ASN A 39 -9.30 7.55 1.85
C ASN A 39 -9.51 6.04 1.70
N GLY A 40 -8.65 5.36 0.94
CA GLY A 40 -8.75 3.93 0.79
C GLY A 40 -8.41 3.15 2.06
N ARG A 41 -7.47 3.63 2.89
CA ARG A 41 -7.24 3.09 4.23
C ARG A 41 -8.44 3.36 5.14
N MET A 42 -8.91 4.61 5.18
CA MET A 42 -10.09 5.01 5.96
C MET A 42 -11.32 4.18 5.61
N LEU A 43 -11.53 3.89 4.32
CA LEU A 43 -12.63 3.06 3.84
C LEU A 43 -12.56 1.64 4.40
N LEU A 44 -11.38 1.01 4.36
CA LEU A 44 -11.20 -0.35 4.85
C LEU A 44 -11.39 -0.45 6.37
N GLU A 45 -11.04 0.60 7.12
CA GLU A 45 -11.12 0.59 8.58
C GLU A 45 -12.48 1.01 9.11
N THR A 46 -13.14 1.97 8.45
CA THR A 46 -14.33 2.64 8.98
C THR A 46 -15.57 2.49 8.10
N GLY A 47 -15.42 2.03 6.86
CA GLY A 47 -16.49 2.01 5.85
C GLY A 47 -16.86 3.40 5.31
N SER A 48 -16.03 4.41 5.54
CA SER A 48 -16.28 5.80 5.12
C SER A 48 -15.07 6.38 4.38
N ILE A 49 -15.32 7.40 3.56
CA ILE A 49 -14.30 8.19 2.87
C ILE A 49 -14.54 9.67 3.12
N ASP A 50 -13.50 10.49 3.03
CA ASP A 50 -13.61 11.94 2.91
C ASP A 50 -13.96 12.33 1.48
N LEU A 51 -15.15 12.93 1.30
CA LEU A 51 -15.55 13.61 0.08
C LEU A 51 -15.56 15.12 0.31
N ALA A 52 -14.47 15.78 -0.08
CA ALA A 52 -14.32 17.24 -0.05
C ALA A 52 -14.52 17.86 1.36
N GLY A 53 -13.91 17.25 2.38
CA GLY A 53 -13.98 17.61 3.79
C GLY A 53 -15.16 17.00 4.55
N VAL A 54 -15.91 16.09 3.92
CA VAL A 54 -17.10 15.47 4.52
C VAL A 54 -16.95 13.95 4.56
N ALA A 55 -16.86 13.42 5.78
CA ALA A 55 -16.89 11.99 6.02
C ALA A 55 -18.22 11.38 5.54
N SER A 56 -18.14 10.54 4.52
CA SER A 56 -19.26 9.97 3.79
C SER A 56 -19.21 8.45 3.83
N LYS A 57 -20.29 7.82 4.31
CA LYS A 57 -20.39 6.36 4.40
C LYS A 57 -20.51 5.73 3.01
N VAL A 58 -19.73 4.67 2.76
CA VAL A 58 -19.83 3.84 1.56
C VAL A 58 -20.71 2.62 1.87
N SER A 59 -21.85 2.52 1.18
CA SER A 59 -22.81 1.43 1.32
C SER A 59 -22.53 0.25 0.36
N MET A 60 -21.54 0.37 -0.53
CA MET A 60 -21.15 -0.70 -1.45
C MET A 60 -20.53 -1.91 -0.73
N ASP A 61 -20.58 -3.09 -1.35
CA ASP A 61 -19.79 -4.25 -0.93
C ASP A 61 -18.29 -4.01 -1.24
N VAL A 62 -17.53 -3.59 -0.24
CA VAL A 62 -16.09 -3.29 -0.37
C VAL A 62 -15.28 -4.56 -0.18
N LYS A 63 -14.45 -4.91 -1.16
CA LYS A 63 -13.47 -5.99 -1.03
C LYS A 63 -12.07 -5.53 -1.39
N PHE A 64 -11.11 -6.04 -0.64
CA PHE A 64 -9.70 -5.84 -0.88
C PHE A 64 -9.06 -7.14 -1.38
N PHE A 65 -8.27 -7.03 -2.44
CA PHE A 65 -7.44 -8.11 -2.96
C PHE A 65 -6.01 -7.59 -3.04
N ASP A 66 -5.06 -8.31 -2.43
CA ASP A 66 -3.66 -7.93 -2.54
C ASP A 66 -3.07 -8.44 -3.86
N PHE A 67 -3.21 -7.62 -4.91
CA PHE A 67 -2.53 -7.78 -6.18
C PHE A 67 -1.46 -6.70 -6.37
N SER A 68 -0.88 -6.19 -5.28
CA SER A 68 0.10 -5.10 -5.30
C SER A 68 1.38 -5.45 -6.07
N ALA A 69 1.56 -6.73 -6.45
CA ALA A 69 2.72 -7.26 -7.15
C ALA A 69 4.05 -7.04 -6.39
N HIS A 70 3.97 -6.70 -5.10
CA HIS A 70 5.13 -6.63 -4.22
C HIS A 70 5.53 -8.04 -3.79
N SER A 71 6.85 -8.26 -3.71
CA SER A 71 7.39 -9.49 -3.13
C SER A 71 7.16 -9.50 -1.62
N GLY A 72 6.77 -10.66 -1.10
CA GLY A 72 6.69 -10.86 0.34
C GLY A 72 8.07 -10.96 0.98
N HIS A 73 8.07 -11.01 2.31
CA HIS A 73 9.30 -11.08 3.11
C HIS A 73 10.21 -12.24 2.69
N LYS A 74 9.65 -13.45 2.56
CA LYS A 74 10.43 -14.66 2.23
C LYS A 74 11.04 -14.57 0.84
N GLU A 75 10.31 -14.03 -0.11
CA GLU A 75 10.76 -13.85 -1.49
C GLU A 75 11.92 -12.84 -1.55
N ILE A 76 11.85 -11.74 -0.80
CA ILE A 76 12.91 -10.74 -0.73
C ILE A 76 14.18 -11.32 -0.08
N VAL A 77 14.06 -12.01 1.06
CA VAL A 77 15.21 -12.66 1.72
C VAL A 77 15.88 -13.64 0.78
N LYS A 78 15.10 -14.53 0.15
CA LYS A 78 15.60 -15.53 -0.81
C LYS A 78 16.31 -14.87 -2.00
N PHE A 79 15.77 -13.76 -2.52
CA PHE A 79 16.37 -13.02 -3.62
C PHE A 79 17.74 -12.44 -3.23
N ILE A 80 17.83 -11.83 -2.05
CA ILE A 80 19.08 -11.23 -1.55
C ILE A 80 20.14 -12.32 -1.32
N GLU A 81 19.79 -13.39 -0.61
CA GLU A 81 20.70 -14.51 -0.36
C GLU A 81 21.20 -15.16 -1.66
N GLY A 82 20.32 -15.35 -2.65
CA GLY A 82 20.69 -15.90 -3.96
C GLY A 82 21.61 -15.00 -4.77
N SER A 83 21.52 -13.68 -4.56
CA SER A 83 22.34 -12.68 -5.26
C SER A 83 23.72 -12.52 -4.63
N ARG A 84 23.91 -12.93 -3.37
CA ARG A 84 25.15 -12.82 -2.59
C ARG A 84 25.81 -11.43 -2.63
N PRO A 85 25.08 -10.34 -2.32
CA PRO A 85 25.65 -9.00 -2.28
C PRO A 85 26.53 -8.79 -1.03
N ASP A 86 27.56 -7.95 -1.16
CA ASP A 86 28.40 -7.51 -0.04
C ASP A 86 27.66 -6.54 0.89
N LYS A 87 26.76 -5.71 0.33
CA LYS A 87 25.97 -4.70 1.05
C LYS A 87 24.56 -4.59 0.45
N VAL A 88 23.56 -4.40 1.29
CA VAL A 88 22.15 -4.16 0.93
C VAL A 88 21.65 -2.88 1.59
N VAL A 89 20.95 -2.06 0.83
CA VAL A 89 20.26 -0.87 1.34
C VAL A 89 18.76 -1.11 1.24
N LEU A 90 18.06 -1.12 2.38
CA LEU A 90 16.61 -1.27 2.40
C LEU A 90 15.94 0.10 2.43
N MET A 91 15.02 0.35 1.51
CA MET A 91 14.25 1.59 1.37
C MET A 91 12.76 1.27 1.18
N HIS A 92 11.89 2.29 1.25
CA HIS A 92 10.45 2.17 0.94
C HIS A 92 9.74 0.98 1.63
N GLY A 93 9.84 0.90 2.96
CA GLY A 93 9.10 -0.08 3.75
C GLY A 93 8.89 0.38 5.18
N GLU A 94 7.75 0.03 5.77
CA GLU A 94 7.38 0.42 7.14
C GLU A 94 8.13 -0.36 8.21
N LYS A 95 8.51 -1.61 7.91
CA LYS A 95 9.14 -2.55 8.86
C LYS A 95 10.46 -3.12 8.32
N ARG A 96 11.33 -2.24 7.81
CA ARG A 96 12.61 -2.65 7.21
C ARG A 96 13.55 -3.30 8.22
N GLU A 97 13.40 -2.96 9.49
CA GLU A 97 14.13 -3.53 10.62
C GLU A 97 13.84 -5.03 10.79
N GLU A 98 12.59 -5.45 10.56
CA GLU A 98 12.22 -6.88 10.61
C GLU A 98 12.87 -7.66 9.47
N LEU A 99 12.90 -7.07 8.26
CA LEU A 99 13.59 -7.67 7.12
C LEU A 99 15.11 -7.76 7.34
N ALA A 100 15.70 -6.73 7.95
CA ALA A 100 17.13 -6.69 8.23
C ALA A 100 17.60 -7.78 9.20
N LYS A 101 16.75 -8.19 10.16
CA LYS A 101 17.09 -9.26 11.14
C LYS A 101 17.38 -10.60 10.47
N ASP A 102 16.71 -10.89 9.37
CA ASP A 102 16.85 -12.16 8.65
C ASP A 102 18.02 -12.15 7.65
N LEU A 103 18.59 -10.97 7.37
CA LEU A 103 19.74 -10.80 6.47
C LEU A 103 21.05 -10.83 7.27
N THR A 104 21.45 -12.01 7.73
CA THR A 104 22.63 -12.19 8.61
C THR A 104 23.96 -12.26 7.86
N SER A 105 23.94 -12.60 6.57
CA SER A 105 25.13 -12.86 5.75
C SER A 105 25.63 -11.65 4.97
N THR A 106 24.90 -10.53 4.99
CA THR A 106 25.19 -9.32 4.21
C THR A 106 25.12 -8.09 5.12
N LYS A 107 25.96 -7.08 4.86
CA LYS A 107 25.86 -5.79 5.56
C LYS A 107 24.59 -5.06 5.13
N VAL A 108 23.68 -4.81 6.07
CA VAL A 108 22.44 -4.05 5.81
C VAL A 108 22.57 -2.60 6.25
N VAL A 109 22.10 -1.68 5.40
CA VAL A 109 21.98 -0.25 5.70
C VAL A 109 20.51 0.14 5.67
N LEU A 110 20.08 0.90 6.67
CA LEU A 110 18.71 1.40 6.82
C LEU A 110 18.70 2.94 6.84
N PRO A 111 18.84 3.62 5.68
CA PRO A 111 18.85 5.07 5.65
C PRO A 111 17.52 5.64 6.14
N LYS A 112 17.60 6.83 6.74
CA LYS A 112 16.43 7.66 7.04
C LYS A 112 16.30 8.77 6.01
N ASN A 113 15.09 9.29 5.85
CA ASN A 113 14.83 10.38 4.91
C ASN A 113 15.67 11.61 5.28
N GLY A 114 16.42 12.12 4.30
CA GLY A 114 17.28 13.29 4.46
C GLY A 114 18.68 13.00 5.03
N GLU A 115 19.01 11.75 5.34
CA GLU A 115 20.36 11.36 5.78
C GLU A 115 21.20 10.90 4.57
N GLU A 116 22.43 11.41 4.48
CA GLU A 116 23.45 10.91 3.55
C GLU A 116 24.13 9.66 4.15
N PHE A 117 24.51 8.72 3.28
CA PHE A 117 25.21 7.51 3.69
C PHE A 117 26.19 7.05 2.59
N GLU A 118 27.23 6.32 2.99
CA GLU A 118 28.26 5.81 2.08
C GLU A 118 28.07 4.32 1.73
N LEU A 119 28.28 4.02 0.45
CA LEU A 119 28.23 2.68 -0.13
C LEU A 119 29.60 2.02 -0.20
#